data_AF-A0A7C3BNK2-F1
#
_entry.id   AF-A0A7C3BNK2-F1
#
_cell.length_a   1.000
_cell.length_b   1.000
_cell.length_c   1.000
_cell.angle_alpha   90.00
_cell.angle_beta   90.00
_cell.angle_gamma   90.00
#
_symmetry.space_group_name_H-M   'P 1'
#
loop_
_entity.id
_entity.type
_entity.pdbx_description
1 polymer ?
#
loop_
_entity_poly.entity_id
_entity_poly.type
_entity_poly.pdbx_seq_one_letter_code
_entity_poly.pdbx_strand_id
1 'polypeptide(L)'
;TPHLPYSPSPLLPLFFLTLLAATVFMMLPASTPLWTGIPLLAVAEFPWRLMGLANLSLAFLGGASVLWLQKIDGEVKRNLALLTALLLVLLSSSVYLYPPRPFVHYGDSLADMSAYEMATRTIGTTTLGEYLPRWVQDVPAASPIVAGLARGEKAEKLDPISLPPNAAATLLEHRPTGDAYRFNSASPFQARFFTFYYPGWRAELDGQAVKIAIEAESGLITVPIPAGEHTLRLRFTDTPLRTAANLITLASLIAIVGMSILLTQRHKNTKTSKKTNGNTDAIRKKLTANNTNGHEYKQKITQNGFFTSENLCYSWLVGALVALLLLKTLVIDPHTNWFRRQSPPETVIGAQHALKSNLDNQFWLLGYDLNKSEIRPGQELRVVLYWQAQKPIAEDYRSFVHLDAPTNQRTWAASDNFHPGDATAQIDIPTSTWDTEHYIRDEHFLSIPLDTPPVEFLLRAGLYNPADGQRLPLTGEAGDAVILQNIRVLPGKRSPTIPHPVTCHLGDAITLQGFAWDDERTALTLFWQTKQSLGENYVVFAHLLDETGQLAWGADGPPLDGLYPTSSWHPHTTIADIRQLDLTDAAPGKYTLAVGLYHPDTLQRLPVTDARGRVITDNAIRLKEVEIKSEE
;
A
#
# COMPACT_ATOMS: atom_id res chain seq x y z
N THR A 1 9.61 56.13 -24.48
CA THR A 1 9.25 54.72 -24.23
C THR A 1 8.10 54.69 -23.24
N PRO A 2 6.85 54.32 -23.62
CA PRO A 2 5.82 54.16 -22.62
C PRO A 2 6.05 52.82 -21.91
N HIS A 3 6.31 52.89 -20.61
CA HIS A 3 6.37 51.75 -19.70
C HIS A 3 5.13 50.87 -19.90
N LEU A 4 5.34 49.57 -20.11
CA LEU A 4 4.31 48.55 -19.92
C LEU A 4 3.85 48.63 -18.45
N PRO A 5 2.59 48.98 -18.14
CA PRO A 5 2.08 48.82 -16.79
C PRO A 5 1.84 47.32 -16.57
N TYR A 6 2.01 46.88 -15.33
CA TYR A 6 1.99 45.49 -14.85
C TYR A 6 3.33 44.76 -14.97
N SER A 7 4.28 45.15 -14.12
CA SER A 7 5.08 44.11 -13.46
C SER A 7 4.11 43.28 -12.61
N PRO A 8 4.01 41.95 -12.79
CA PRO A 8 3.22 41.12 -11.89
C PRO A 8 3.72 41.35 -10.46
N SER A 9 2.79 41.50 -9.51
CA SER A 9 3.20 41.69 -8.13
C SER A 9 4.03 40.46 -7.71
N PRO A 10 5.19 40.65 -7.03
CA PRO A 10 5.99 39.53 -6.54
C PRO A 10 5.23 38.69 -5.50
N LEU A 11 4.13 39.24 -4.98
CA LEU A 11 3.25 38.60 -4.01
C LEU A 11 2.57 37.33 -4.55
N LEU A 12 2.21 37.29 -5.84
CA LEU A 12 1.47 36.15 -6.38
C LEU A 12 2.35 34.89 -6.53
N PRO A 13 3.56 34.94 -7.15
CA PRO A 13 4.48 33.80 -7.13
C PRO A 13 4.91 33.42 -5.72
N LEU A 14 5.12 34.39 -4.82
CA LEU A 14 5.50 34.12 -3.44
C LEU A 14 4.38 33.40 -2.66
N PHE A 15 3.11 33.75 -2.90
CA PHE A 15 1.97 33.05 -2.33
C PHE A 15 1.96 31.58 -2.75
N PHE A 16 2.05 31.30 -4.06
CA PHE A 16 2.03 29.92 -4.56
C PHE A 16 3.29 29.14 -4.16
N LEU A 17 4.45 29.79 -4.03
CA LEU A 17 5.66 29.14 -3.51
C LEU A 17 5.50 28.74 -2.04
N THR A 18 4.94 29.63 -1.22
CA THR A 18 4.64 29.35 0.19
C THR A 18 3.60 28.23 0.31
N LEU A 19 2.54 28.26 -0.50
CA LEU A 19 1.51 27.23 -0.53
C LEU A 19 2.08 25.87 -0.95
N LEU A 20 2.95 25.84 -1.97
CA LEU A 20 3.65 24.63 -2.39
C LEU A 20 4.55 24.09 -1.28
N ALA A 21 5.36 24.94 -0.64
CA ALA A 21 6.23 24.52 0.45
C ALA A 21 5.43 23.96 1.64
N ALA A 22 4.33 24.62 2.02
CA ALA A 22 3.46 24.17 3.11
C ALA A 22 2.78 22.83 2.79
N THR A 23 2.25 22.67 1.57
CA THR A 23 1.58 21.42 1.16
C THR A 23 2.57 20.26 1.04
N VAL A 24 3.77 20.49 0.49
CA VAL A 24 4.85 19.49 0.46
C VAL A 24 5.29 19.12 1.87
N PHE A 25 5.48 20.09 2.77
CA PHE A 25 5.81 19.80 4.17
C PHE A 25 4.77 18.91 4.84
N MET A 26 3.48 19.22 4.66
CA MET A 26 2.38 18.41 5.18
C MET A 26 2.31 17.00 4.57
N MET A 27 2.95 16.75 3.43
CA MET A 27 3.07 15.41 2.82
C MET A 27 4.30 14.63 3.31
N LEU A 28 5.20 15.24 4.08
CA LEU A 28 6.41 14.59 4.60
C LEU A 28 6.21 14.06 6.02
N PRO A 29 6.94 12.99 6.43
CA PRO A 29 6.89 12.44 7.79
C PRO A 29 7.20 13.46 8.90
N ALA A 30 7.92 14.53 8.58
CA ALA A 30 8.19 15.63 9.51
C ALA A 30 6.92 16.33 10.02
N SER A 31 5.79 16.23 9.29
CA SER A 31 4.51 16.84 9.67
C SER A 31 3.63 15.94 10.55
N THR A 32 4.06 14.72 10.89
CA THR A 32 3.28 13.75 11.70
C THR A 32 2.67 14.36 12.96
N PRO A 33 3.37 15.18 13.78
CA PRO A 33 2.77 15.77 14.96
C PRO A 33 1.53 16.65 14.68
N LEU A 34 1.47 17.30 13.50
CA LEU A 34 0.31 18.11 13.11
C LEU A 34 -0.87 17.23 12.71
N TRP A 35 -0.62 16.17 11.95
CA TRP A 35 -1.64 15.19 11.55
C TRP A 35 -2.26 14.51 12.77
N THR A 36 -1.46 14.13 13.76
CA THR A 36 -1.94 13.48 14.98
C THR A 36 -2.56 14.47 15.97
N GLY A 37 -2.18 15.74 15.91
CA GLY A 37 -2.60 16.77 16.86
C GLY A 37 -3.87 17.54 16.48
N ILE A 38 -4.29 17.53 15.21
CA ILE A 38 -5.42 18.32 14.71
C ILE A 38 -6.57 17.38 14.29
N PRO A 39 -7.70 17.34 15.05
CA PRO A 39 -8.79 16.39 14.80
C PRO A 39 -9.38 16.42 13.39
N LEU A 40 -9.44 17.60 12.75
CA LEU A 40 -9.98 17.74 11.40
C LEU A 40 -9.10 17.05 10.35
N LEU A 41 -7.79 16.97 10.58
CA LEU A 41 -6.87 16.32 9.64
C LEU A 41 -7.05 14.80 9.60
N ALA A 42 -7.58 14.20 10.65
CA ALA A 42 -7.96 12.78 10.66
C ALA A 42 -9.03 12.45 9.59
N VAL A 43 -9.87 13.43 9.20
CA VAL A 43 -10.92 13.25 8.19
C VAL A 43 -10.34 13.26 6.76
N ALA A 44 -9.17 13.86 6.54
CA ALA A 44 -8.53 13.87 5.24
C ALA A 44 -7.90 12.52 4.87
N GLU A 45 -7.89 11.54 5.80
CA GLU A 45 -7.32 10.18 5.71
C GLU A 45 -5.81 10.15 5.41
N PHE A 46 -5.38 10.73 4.29
CA PHE A 46 -4.03 10.59 3.76
C PHE A 46 -3.35 11.92 3.42
N PRO A 47 -2.08 12.11 3.80
CA PRO A 47 -1.34 13.35 3.52
C PRO A 47 -1.27 13.72 2.02
N TRP A 48 -1.17 12.73 1.13
CA TRP A 48 -1.07 12.97 -0.31
C TRP A 48 -2.32 13.61 -0.93
N ARG A 49 -3.45 13.71 -0.21
CA ARG A 49 -4.61 14.49 -0.67
C ARG A 49 -4.28 15.97 -0.90
N LEU A 50 -3.23 16.50 -0.27
CA LEU A 50 -2.74 17.87 -0.49
C LEU A 50 -2.01 18.05 -1.83
N MET A 51 -1.74 16.97 -2.58
CA MET A 51 -1.12 17.02 -3.89
C MET A 51 -1.90 17.88 -4.88
N GLY A 52 -3.23 17.95 -4.77
CA GLY A 52 -4.06 18.82 -5.62
C GLY A 52 -3.69 20.31 -5.48
N LEU A 53 -3.44 20.77 -4.25
CA LEU A 53 -3.01 22.15 -3.97
C LEU A 53 -1.56 22.39 -4.41
N ALA A 54 -0.69 21.38 -4.24
CA ALA A 54 0.69 21.43 -4.74
C ALA A 54 0.71 21.55 -6.28
N ASN A 55 -0.09 20.75 -6.99
CA ASN A 55 -0.21 20.79 -8.45
C ASN A 55 -0.73 22.13 -8.96
N LEU A 56 -1.76 22.69 -8.31
CA LEU A 56 -2.24 24.03 -8.63
C LEU A 56 -1.13 25.08 -8.47
N SER A 57 -0.40 25.02 -7.36
CA SER A 57 0.70 25.94 -7.08
C SER A 57 1.82 25.82 -8.12
N LEU A 58 2.20 24.59 -8.49
CA LEU A 58 3.17 24.31 -9.54
C LEU A 58 2.73 24.84 -10.90
N ALA A 59 1.44 24.73 -11.26
CA ALA A 59 0.94 25.27 -12.52
C ALA A 59 1.09 26.79 -12.59
N PHE A 60 0.76 27.51 -11.50
CA PHE A 60 0.95 28.96 -11.43
C PHE A 60 2.43 29.37 -11.44
N LEU A 61 3.28 28.68 -10.68
CA LEU A 61 4.72 28.92 -10.68
C LEU A 61 5.34 28.61 -12.05
N GLY A 62 4.89 27.55 -12.72
CA GLY A 62 5.25 27.19 -14.09
C GLY A 62 4.91 28.30 -15.07
N GLY A 63 3.67 28.83 -15.01
CA GLY A 63 3.26 29.98 -15.81
C GLY A 63 4.07 31.24 -15.50
N ALA A 64 4.33 31.52 -14.22
CA ALA A 64 5.16 32.65 -13.80
C ALA A 64 6.60 32.52 -14.30
N SER A 65 7.14 31.29 -14.40
CA SER A 65 8.50 31.04 -14.91
C SER A 65 8.68 31.47 -16.37
N VAL A 66 7.60 31.45 -17.18
CA VAL A 66 7.64 31.92 -18.57
C VAL A 66 7.93 33.42 -18.65
N LEU A 67 7.50 34.20 -17.67
CA LEU A 67 7.82 35.64 -17.60
C LEU A 67 9.32 35.89 -17.38
N TRP A 68 10.02 34.94 -16.75
CA TRP A 68 11.48 35.00 -16.61
C TRP A 68 12.18 34.64 -17.92
N LEU A 69 11.64 33.69 -18.69
CA LEU A 69 12.16 33.36 -20.02
C LEU A 69 12.05 34.54 -21.00
N GLN A 70 11.07 35.43 -20.84
CA GLN A 70 10.96 36.67 -21.63
C GLN A 70 12.10 37.66 -21.38
N LYS A 71 12.84 37.54 -20.25
CA LYS A 71 14.02 38.37 -19.95
C LYS A 71 15.30 37.88 -20.64
N ILE A 72 15.29 36.72 -21.29
CA ILE A 72 16.44 36.19 -22.01
C ILE A 72 16.61 36.96 -23.32
N ASP A 73 17.74 37.65 -23.46
CA ASP A 73 18.08 38.39 -24.67
C ASP A 73 18.38 37.46 -25.85
N GLY A 74 17.75 37.75 -27.00
CA GLY A 74 17.92 37.01 -28.25
C GLY A 74 16.87 35.91 -28.45
N GLU A 75 16.20 35.97 -29.60
CA GLU A 75 15.08 35.07 -29.94
C GLU A 75 15.49 33.60 -29.94
N VAL A 76 16.68 33.27 -30.45
CA VAL A 76 17.22 31.91 -30.49
C VAL A 76 17.43 31.35 -29.07
N LYS A 77 18.04 32.14 -28.17
CA LYS A 77 18.31 31.70 -26.78
C LYS A 77 17.02 31.49 -25.99
N ARG A 78 16.05 32.38 -26.16
CA ARG A 78 14.72 32.25 -25.55
C ARG A 78 13.98 31.02 -26.05
N ASN A 79 13.97 30.78 -27.37
CA ASN A 79 13.32 29.62 -27.96
C ASN A 79 14.00 28.32 -27.54
N LEU A 80 15.34 28.30 -27.45
CA LEU A 80 16.08 27.15 -26.94
C LEU A 80 15.75 26.88 -25.46
N ALA A 81 15.67 27.91 -24.62
CA ALA A 81 15.30 27.74 -23.22
C ALA A 81 13.87 27.22 -23.04
N LEU A 82 12.91 27.71 -23.85
CA LEU A 82 11.54 27.18 -23.89
C LEU A 82 11.49 25.73 -24.35
N LEU A 83 12.24 25.39 -25.40
CA LEU A 83 12.34 24.02 -25.90
C LEU A 83 12.93 23.08 -24.83
N THR A 84 14.01 23.49 -24.16
CA THR A 84 14.61 22.71 -23.07
C THR A 84 13.64 22.52 -21.91
N ALA A 85 12.91 23.57 -21.50
CA ALA A 85 11.92 23.46 -20.44
C ALA A 85 10.78 22.49 -20.82
N LEU A 86 10.27 22.57 -22.06
CA LEU A 86 9.26 21.65 -22.57
C LEU A 86 9.78 20.20 -22.61
N LEU A 87 11.01 20.00 -23.09
CA LEU A 87 11.65 18.69 -23.13
C LEU A 87 11.84 18.11 -21.72
N LEU A 88 12.21 18.92 -20.72
CA LEU A 88 12.34 18.46 -19.34
C LEU A 88 10.98 18.04 -18.75
N VAL A 89 9.89 18.76 -19.06
CA VAL A 89 8.53 18.37 -18.64
C VAL A 89 8.09 17.06 -19.33
N LEU A 90 8.38 16.91 -20.62
CA LEU A 90 8.07 15.70 -21.36
C LEU A 90 8.92 14.51 -20.89
N LEU A 91 10.20 14.73 -20.59
CA LEU A 91 11.12 13.71 -20.09
C LEU A 91 10.75 13.29 -18.67
N SER A 92 10.40 14.23 -17.79
CA SER A 92 9.93 13.88 -16.43
C SER A 92 8.60 13.12 -16.46
N SER A 93 7.75 13.41 -17.44
CA SER A 93 6.49 12.70 -17.66
C SER A 93 6.66 11.39 -18.45
N SER A 94 7.86 11.11 -18.98
CA SER A 94 8.08 9.95 -19.86
C SER A 94 7.86 8.61 -19.17
N VAL A 95 8.04 8.55 -17.85
CA VAL A 95 7.72 7.38 -17.01
C VAL A 95 6.22 7.03 -17.07
N TYR A 96 5.35 7.99 -17.32
CA TYR A 96 3.91 7.76 -17.51
C TYR A 96 3.51 7.52 -18.97
N LEU A 97 4.44 7.70 -19.93
CA LEU A 97 4.18 7.40 -21.34
C LEU A 97 4.24 5.90 -21.64
N TYR A 98 4.81 5.09 -20.73
CA TYR A 98 4.72 3.64 -20.83
C TYR A 98 3.29 3.21 -20.50
N PRO A 99 2.63 2.38 -21.34
CA PRO A 99 1.33 1.83 -20.98
C PRO A 99 1.48 1.05 -19.68
N PRO A 100 0.71 1.35 -18.62
CA PRO A 100 0.70 0.50 -17.44
C PRO A 100 0.37 -0.91 -17.92
N ARG A 101 1.26 -1.87 -17.70
CA ARG A 101 0.83 -3.27 -17.79
C ARG A 101 -0.10 -3.43 -16.59
N PRO A 102 -1.40 -3.75 -16.79
CA PRO A 102 -2.26 -3.99 -15.65
C PRO A 102 -1.61 -5.09 -14.81
N PHE A 103 -1.33 -4.79 -13.54
CA PHE A 103 -0.74 -5.73 -12.60
C PHE A 103 -1.66 -6.94 -12.36
N VAL A 104 -2.94 -6.80 -12.65
CA VAL A 104 -3.96 -7.83 -12.55
C VAL A 104 -4.81 -7.80 -13.82
N HIS A 105 -4.87 -8.92 -14.55
CA HIS A 105 -5.77 -9.09 -15.67
C HIS A 105 -7.07 -9.73 -15.17
N TYR A 106 -8.07 -8.91 -14.84
CA TYR A 106 -9.38 -9.37 -14.39
C TYR A 106 -10.33 -9.71 -15.56
N GLY A 107 -9.78 -9.95 -16.76
CA GLY A 107 -10.50 -10.37 -17.97
C GLY A 107 -10.99 -9.22 -18.87
N ASP A 108 -11.66 -9.59 -19.96
CA ASP A 108 -12.08 -8.67 -21.03
C ASP A 108 -13.61 -8.43 -21.05
N SER A 109 -14.34 -9.08 -20.14
CA SER A 109 -15.80 -9.02 -20.09
C SER A 109 -16.32 -8.47 -18.76
N LEU A 110 -17.60 -8.06 -18.75
CA LEU A 110 -18.30 -7.67 -17.52
C LEU A 110 -18.43 -8.83 -16.53
N ALA A 111 -18.43 -10.08 -17.03
CA ALA A 111 -18.48 -11.27 -16.19
C ALA A 111 -17.18 -11.43 -15.41
N ASP A 112 -16.04 -11.26 -16.09
CA ASP A 112 -14.72 -11.40 -15.46
C ASP A 112 -14.49 -10.30 -14.42
N MET A 113 -14.84 -9.05 -14.74
CA MET A 113 -14.81 -7.93 -13.80
C MET A 113 -15.69 -8.20 -12.57
N SER A 114 -16.92 -8.68 -12.79
CA SER A 114 -17.84 -8.97 -11.68
C SER A 114 -17.37 -10.13 -10.81
N ALA A 115 -16.76 -11.16 -11.40
CA ALA A 115 -16.19 -12.29 -10.67
C ALA A 115 -15.02 -11.84 -9.80
N TYR A 116 -14.14 -10.98 -10.34
CA TYR A 116 -13.06 -10.36 -9.60
C TYR A 116 -13.59 -9.57 -8.39
N GLU A 117 -14.52 -8.63 -8.59
CA GLU A 117 -15.09 -7.83 -7.51
C GLU A 117 -15.74 -8.68 -6.40
N MET A 118 -16.40 -9.78 -6.76
CA MET A 118 -16.99 -10.72 -5.79
C MET A 118 -15.93 -11.50 -5.01
N ALA A 119 -14.86 -11.95 -5.68
CA ALA A 119 -13.79 -12.72 -5.06
C ALA A 119 -12.94 -11.88 -4.10
N THR A 120 -12.63 -10.64 -4.47
CA THR A 120 -11.79 -9.73 -3.69
C THR A 120 -12.56 -8.85 -2.71
N ARG A 121 -13.90 -8.81 -2.84
CA ARG A 121 -14.79 -7.86 -2.14
C ARG A 121 -14.52 -6.39 -2.46
N THR A 122 -13.80 -6.09 -3.54
CA THR A 122 -13.59 -4.72 -4.03
C THR A 122 -14.80 -4.30 -4.85
N ILE A 123 -15.89 -3.89 -4.18
CA ILE A 123 -17.18 -3.63 -4.82
C ILE A 123 -17.15 -2.29 -5.58
N GLY A 124 -17.36 -2.34 -6.90
CA GLY A 124 -17.34 -1.17 -7.79
C GLY A 124 -15.94 -0.58 -7.99
N THR A 125 -15.84 0.73 -8.28
CA THR A 125 -14.53 1.42 -8.44
C THR A 125 -13.84 1.73 -7.11
N THR A 126 -14.26 1.12 -5.98
CA THR A 126 -13.73 1.40 -4.63
C THR A 126 -13.48 0.12 -3.84
N THR A 127 -12.92 0.23 -2.64
CA THR A 127 -12.28 -0.90 -1.96
C THR A 127 -13.23 -1.65 -1.02
N LEU A 128 -14.12 -0.96 -0.30
CA LEU A 128 -14.95 -1.54 0.77
C LEU A 128 -16.41 -1.08 0.74
N GLY A 129 -16.93 -0.69 -0.43
CA GLY A 129 -18.32 -0.24 -0.57
C GLY A 129 -18.62 1.09 0.15
N GLU A 130 -17.61 1.94 0.31
CA GLU A 130 -17.67 3.20 1.08
C GLU A 130 -18.69 4.21 0.51
N TYR A 131 -19.09 4.01 -0.74
CA TYR A 131 -20.06 4.86 -1.45
C TYR A 131 -21.44 4.22 -1.62
N LEU A 132 -21.71 3.14 -0.89
CA LEU A 132 -23.06 2.59 -0.83
C LEU A 132 -24.04 3.63 -0.27
N PRO A 133 -25.25 3.75 -0.84
CA PRO A 133 -26.25 4.68 -0.34
C PRO A 133 -26.62 4.36 1.11
N ARG A 134 -26.96 5.39 1.91
CA ARG A 134 -27.35 5.26 3.33
C ARG A 134 -28.51 4.30 3.64
N TRP A 135 -29.22 3.83 2.62
CA TRP A 135 -30.33 2.88 2.73
C TRP A 135 -29.89 1.43 2.62
N VAL A 136 -28.64 1.18 2.18
CA VAL A 136 -28.03 -0.14 2.15
C VAL A 136 -27.41 -0.38 3.52
N GLN A 137 -28.06 -1.25 4.29
CA GLN A 137 -27.59 -1.70 5.61
C GLN A 137 -26.96 -3.08 5.53
N ASP A 138 -27.42 -3.90 4.59
CA ASP A 138 -26.85 -5.20 4.28
C ASP A 138 -26.61 -5.34 2.77
N VAL A 139 -25.41 -5.75 2.40
CA VAL A 139 -25.00 -5.94 1.01
C VAL A 139 -25.15 -7.42 0.66
N PRO A 140 -25.96 -7.77 -0.35
CA PRO A 140 -26.15 -9.17 -0.71
C PRO A 140 -24.83 -9.87 -1.04
N ALA A 141 -24.59 -11.03 -0.42
CA ALA A 141 -23.39 -11.84 -0.66
C ALA A 141 -23.34 -12.44 -2.08
N ALA A 142 -24.46 -12.44 -2.80
CA ALA A 142 -24.56 -12.92 -4.18
C ALA A 142 -25.46 -12.01 -5.01
N SER A 143 -25.23 -12.00 -6.32
CA SER A 143 -26.00 -11.20 -7.28
C SER A 143 -26.46 -12.06 -8.46
N PRO A 144 -27.78 -12.13 -8.73
CA PRO A 144 -28.31 -12.82 -9.91
C PRO A 144 -27.78 -12.23 -11.23
N ILE A 145 -27.46 -10.92 -11.26
CA ILE A 145 -26.84 -10.28 -12.41
C ILE A 145 -25.46 -10.88 -12.68
N VAL A 146 -24.64 -11.03 -11.64
CA VAL A 146 -23.29 -11.60 -11.79
C VAL A 146 -23.35 -13.05 -12.24
N ALA A 147 -24.24 -13.84 -11.64
CA ALA A 147 -24.47 -15.22 -12.06
C ALA A 147 -24.96 -15.33 -13.52
N GLY A 148 -25.80 -14.40 -13.97
CA GLY A 148 -26.25 -14.32 -15.37
C GLY A 148 -25.15 -13.92 -16.33
N LEU A 149 -24.35 -12.91 -15.99
CA LEU A 149 -23.19 -12.48 -16.78
C LEU A 149 -22.19 -13.63 -16.96
N ALA A 150 -21.95 -14.43 -15.92
CA ALA A 150 -21.11 -15.63 -16.01
C ALA A 150 -21.63 -16.69 -17.00
N ARG A 151 -22.95 -16.69 -17.28
CA ARG A 151 -23.57 -17.53 -18.31
C ARG A 151 -23.69 -16.86 -19.69
N GLY A 152 -23.15 -15.64 -19.84
CA GLY A 152 -23.25 -14.86 -21.08
C GLY A 152 -24.61 -14.16 -21.27
N GLU A 153 -25.42 -14.07 -20.22
CA GLU A 153 -26.71 -13.37 -20.24
C GLU A 153 -26.50 -11.85 -20.20
N LYS A 154 -27.50 -11.08 -20.62
CA LYS A 154 -27.49 -9.63 -20.45
C LYS A 154 -27.75 -9.26 -18.99
N ALA A 155 -27.20 -8.13 -18.55
CA ALA A 155 -27.44 -7.60 -17.21
C ALA A 155 -28.89 -7.12 -17.05
N GLU A 156 -29.81 -8.02 -16.72
CA GLU A 156 -31.20 -7.71 -16.45
C GLU A 156 -31.39 -7.32 -14.98
N LYS A 157 -31.90 -6.11 -14.75
CA LYS A 157 -31.99 -5.54 -13.40
C LYS A 157 -33.32 -5.83 -12.71
N LEU A 158 -34.35 -6.23 -13.44
CA LEU A 158 -35.62 -6.61 -12.84
C LEU A 158 -35.45 -7.92 -12.08
N ASP A 159 -35.90 -7.95 -10.83
CA ASP A 159 -35.88 -9.17 -10.05
C ASP A 159 -37.08 -10.06 -10.43
N PRO A 160 -36.85 -11.25 -11.02
CA PRO A 160 -37.94 -12.13 -11.44
C PRO A 160 -38.78 -12.65 -10.25
N ILE A 161 -38.22 -12.71 -9.04
CA ILE A 161 -38.95 -13.15 -7.83
C ILE A 161 -40.05 -12.13 -7.45
N SER A 162 -39.91 -10.88 -7.87
CA SER A 162 -40.91 -9.84 -7.61
C SER A 162 -42.16 -9.94 -8.49
N LEU A 163 -42.14 -10.78 -9.53
CA LEU A 163 -43.25 -10.96 -10.46
C LEU A 163 -44.30 -11.95 -9.90
N PRO A 164 -45.60 -11.61 -9.93
CA PRO A 164 -46.66 -12.56 -9.65
C PRO A 164 -46.67 -13.75 -10.61
N PRO A 165 -47.26 -14.90 -10.22
CA PRO A 165 -47.49 -16.00 -11.14
C PRO A 165 -48.25 -15.55 -12.39
N ASN A 166 -47.74 -15.90 -13.57
CA ASN A 166 -48.27 -15.52 -14.89
C ASN A 166 -48.14 -14.03 -15.26
N ALA A 167 -47.41 -13.22 -14.48
CA ALA A 167 -47.03 -11.89 -14.92
C ALA A 167 -45.92 -11.96 -15.99
N ALA A 168 -46.04 -11.17 -17.05
CA ALA A 168 -45.01 -11.01 -18.06
C ALA A 168 -44.30 -9.68 -17.90
N ALA A 169 -42.97 -9.69 -18.01
CA ALA A 169 -42.14 -8.50 -18.08
C ALA A 169 -41.30 -8.55 -19.35
N THR A 170 -41.21 -7.44 -20.08
CA THR A 170 -40.39 -7.34 -21.29
C THR A 170 -39.54 -6.08 -21.20
N LEU A 171 -38.22 -6.27 -21.18
CA LEU A 171 -37.26 -5.17 -21.26
C LEU A 171 -37.35 -4.49 -22.63
N LEU A 172 -37.71 -3.21 -22.64
CA LEU A 172 -37.84 -2.39 -23.84
C LEU A 172 -36.55 -1.63 -24.15
N GLU A 173 -35.85 -1.17 -23.12
CA GLU A 173 -34.65 -0.33 -23.23
C GLU A 173 -33.75 -0.53 -22.02
N HIS A 174 -32.45 -0.67 -22.25
CA HIS A 174 -31.42 -0.73 -21.21
C HIS A 174 -30.36 0.33 -21.46
N ARG A 175 -30.07 1.13 -20.43
CA ARG A 175 -29.00 2.13 -20.41
C ARG A 175 -28.26 2.08 -19.07
N PRO A 176 -27.00 2.57 -19.00
CA PRO A 176 -26.28 2.66 -17.73
C PRO A 176 -27.05 3.44 -16.65
N THR A 177 -27.78 4.48 -17.05
CA THR A 177 -28.53 5.38 -16.15
C THR A 177 -30.05 5.16 -16.17
N GLY A 178 -30.54 4.02 -16.68
CA GLY A 178 -31.97 3.73 -16.62
C GLY A 178 -32.42 2.57 -17.48
N ASP A 179 -33.63 2.09 -17.21
CA ASP A 179 -34.24 0.93 -17.84
C ASP A 179 -35.72 1.21 -18.13
N ALA A 180 -36.27 0.58 -19.16
CA ALA A 180 -37.70 0.62 -19.45
C ALA A 180 -38.25 -0.79 -19.63
N TYR A 181 -39.37 -1.07 -18.96
CA TYR A 181 -40.03 -2.37 -18.98
C TYR A 181 -41.50 -2.22 -19.34
N ARG A 182 -42.02 -3.20 -20.09
CA ARG A 182 -43.45 -3.42 -20.25
C ARG A 182 -43.86 -4.57 -19.34
N PHE A 183 -44.86 -4.35 -18.50
CA PHE A 183 -45.44 -5.35 -17.64
C PHE A 183 -46.85 -5.69 -18.11
N ASN A 184 -47.25 -6.95 -17.97
CA ASN A 184 -48.62 -7.42 -18.09
C ASN A 184 -48.89 -8.36 -16.91
N SER A 185 -49.77 -7.96 -16.00
CA SER A 185 -50.07 -8.72 -14.78
C SER A 185 -51.55 -8.65 -14.43
N ALA A 186 -52.14 -9.76 -13.98
CA ALA A 186 -53.53 -9.80 -13.52
C ALA A 186 -53.72 -9.21 -12.10
N SER A 187 -52.65 -9.10 -11.32
CA SER A 187 -52.67 -8.58 -9.94
C SER A 187 -51.64 -7.45 -9.76
N PRO A 188 -51.93 -6.45 -8.90
CA PRO A 188 -50.95 -5.44 -8.57
C PRO A 188 -49.77 -6.06 -7.81
N PHE A 189 -48.57 -5.52 -7.99
CA PHE A 189 -47.35 -6.01 -7.35
C PHE A 189 -46.30 -4.90 -7.18
N GLN A 190 -45.22 -5.20 -6.46
CA GLN A 190 -44.07 -4.32 -6.31
C GLN A 190 -42.93 -4.84 -7.19
N ALA A 191 -42.66 -4.17 -8.31
CA ALA A 191 -41.51 -4.52 -9.14
C ALA A 191 -40.22 -4.12 -8.41
N ARG A 192 -39.37 -5.09 -8.11
CA ARG A 192 -38.06 -4.88 -7.46
C ARG A 192 -36.95 -4.88 -8.51
N PHE A 193 -36.00 -3.96 -8.35
CA PHE A 193 -34.86 -3.84 -9.25
C PHE A 193 -33.55 -3.99 -8.46
N PHE A 194 -32.60 -4.77 -9.00
CA PHE A 194 -31.21 -4.87 -8.55
C PHE A 194 -30.43 -3.58 -8.84
N THR A 195 -30.94 -2.47 -8.32
CA THR A 195 -30.39 -1.12 -8.40
C THR A 195 -30.60 -0.46 -7.06
N PHE A 196 -29.51 -0.12 -6.37
CA PHE A 196 -29.60 0.63 -5.12
C PHE A 196 -30.18 2.03 -5.37
N TYR A 197 -31.01 2.49 -4.46
CA TYR A 197 -31.57 3.82 -4.54
C TYR A 197 -30.53 4.90 -4.22
N TYR A 198 -30.47 5.92 -5.08
CA TYR A 198 -29.70 7.14 -4.88
C TYR A 198 -30.56 8.36 -5.25
N PRO A 199 -30.42 9.51 -4.56
CA PRO A 199 -31.14 10.72 -4.93
C PRO A 199 -30.90 11.11 -6.40
N GLY A 200 -31.98 11.19 -7.17
CA GLY A 200 -31.93 11.46 -8.62
C GLY A 200 -32.66 10.42 -9.46
N TRP A 201 -32.89 9.21 -8.93
CA TRP A 201 -33.75 8.23 -9.58
C TRP A 201 -35.21 8.68 -9.62
N ARG A 202 -35.85 8.50 -10.77
CA ARG A 202 -37.26 8.78 -11.02
C ARG A 202 -37.90 7.60 -11.74
N ALA A 203 -39.16 7.33 -11.42
CA ALA A 203 -39.97 6.33 -12.09
C ALA A 203 -41.17 7.02 -12.76
N GLU A 204 -41.45 6.62 -13.99
CA GLU A 204 -42.63 7.05 -14.75
C GLU A 204 -43.40 5.79 -15.18
N LEU A 205 -44.66 5.69 -14.81
CA LEU A 205 -45.57 4.63 -15.23
C LEU A 205 -46.56 5.21 -16.25
N ASP A 206 -46.56 4.69 -17.47
CA ASP A 206 -47.36 5.18 -18.60
C ASP A 206 -47.23 6.70 -18.84
N GLY A 207 -46.04 7.23 -18.59
CA GLY A 207 -45.72 8.66 -18.74
C GLY A 207 -46.08 9.54 -17.53
N GLN A 208 -46.66 8.98 -16.47
CA GLN A 208 -46.93 9.70 -15.23
C GLN A 208 -45.91 9.37 -14.15
N ALA A 209 -45.44 10.39 -13.42
CA ALA A 209 -44.47 10.19 -12.35
C ALA A 209 -45.07 9.34 -11.22
N VAL A 210 -44.37 8.28 -10.85
CA VAL A 210 -44.72 7.40 -9.71
C VAL A 210 -43.62 7.46 -8.66
N LYS A 211 -44.00 7.35 -7.38
CA LYS A 211 -43.05 7.38 -6.28
C LYS A 211 -42.29 6.04 -6.21
N ILE A 212 -40.97 6.13 -6.18
CA ILE A 212 -40.09 5.00 -5.86
C ILE A 212 -40.18 4.70 -4.37
N ALA A 213 -40.38 3.43 -4.02
CA ALA A 213 -40.17 2.91 -2.68
C ALA A 213 -38.75 2.33 -2.55
N ILE A 214 -38.21 2.39 -1.35
CA ILE A 214 -36.87 1.88 -1.03
C ILE A 214 -37.09 0.65 -0.14
N GLU A 215 -36.64 -0.51 -0.60
CA GLU A 215 -36.71 -1.73 0.19
C GLU A 215 -35.84 -1.58 1.45
N ALA A 216 -36.39 -1.97 2.60
CA ALA A 216 -35.67 -1.92 3.87
C ALA A 216 -34.45 -2.87 3.82
N GLU A 217 -33.40 -2.53 4.55
CA GLU A 217 -32.13 -3.28 4.65
C GLU A 217 -31.28 -3.31 3.38
N SER A 218 -31.86 -3.71 2.22
CA SER A 218 -31.14 -3.82 0.95
C SER A 218 -30.93 -2.48 0.26
N GLY A 219 -31.81 -1.50 0.49
CA GLY A 219 -31.79 -0.20 -0.19
C GLY A 219 -32.14 -0.25 -1.68
N LEU A 220 -32.71 -1.37 -2.17
CA LEU A 220 -33.09 -1.55 -3.57
C LEU A 220 -34.32 -0.72 -3.97
N ILE A 221 -34.36 -0.33 -5.24
CA ILE A 221 -35.51 0.38 -5.83
C ILE A 221 -36.68 -0.60 -6.01
N THR A 222 -37.85 -0.18 -5.51
CA THR A 222 -39.13 -0.85 -5.78
C THR A 222 -40.15 0.14 -6.33
N VAL A 223 -40.99 -0.31 -7.25
CA VAL A 223 -42.04 0.52 -7.87
C VAL A 223 -43.37 -0.24 -7.88
N PRO A 224 -44.47 0.36 -7.40
CA PRO A 224 -45.78 -0.28 -7.44
C PRO A 224 -46.33 -0.30 -8.86
N ILE A 225 -46.67 -1.50 -9.35
CA ILE A 225 -47.27 -1.74 -10.65
C ILE A 225 -48.72 -2.21 -10.43
N PRO A 226 -49.73 -1.48 -10.92
CA PRO A 226 -51.13 -1.92 -10.87
C PRO A 226 -51.37 -3.17 -11.73
N ALA A 227 -52.53 -3.81 -11.54
CA ALA A 227 -52.99 -4.86 -12.44
C ALA A 227 -53.31 -4.26 -13.83
N GLY A 228 -52.90 -4.94 -14.90
CA GLY A 228 -53.06 -4.52 -16.27
C GLY A 228 -51.75 -4.55 -17.05
N GLU A 229 -51.77 -3.91 -18.22
CA GLU A 229 -50.58 -3.66 -19.05
C GLU A 229 -50.05 -2.26 -18.76
N HIS A 230 -48.79 -2.16 -18.34
CA HIS A 230 -48.17 -0.89 -17.96
C HIS A 230 -46.74 -0.80 -18.47
N THR A 231 -46.31 0.38 -18.89
CA THR A 231 -44.92 0.66 -19.26
C THR A 231 -44.26 1.49 -18.17
N LEU A 232 -43.25 0.91 -17.51
CA LEU A 232 -42.40 1.60 -16.54
C LEU A 232 -41.14 2.13 -17.22
N ARG A 233 -40.77 3.37 -16.92
CA ARG A 233 -39.45 3.94 -17.22
C ARG A 233 -38.78 4.36 -15.91
N LEU A 234 -37.63 3.77 -15.61
CA LEU A 234 -36.79 4.10 -14.47
C LEU A 234 -35.55 4.85 -14.98
N ARG A 235 -35.30 6.08 -14.52
CA ARG A 235 -34.20 6.92 -15.02
C ARG A 235 -33.50 7.68 -13.91
N PHE A 236 -32.18 7.76 -13.98
CA PHE A 236 -31.38 8.61 -13.13
C PHE A 236 -31.25 9.99 -13.75
N THR A 237 -31.63 11.02 -12.98
CA THR A 237 -31.70 12.42 -13.42
C THR A 237 -30.93 13.33 -12.48
N ASP A 238 -30.68 14.56 -12.90
CA ASP A 238 -30.05 15.56 -12.03
C ASP A 238 -30.92 15.86 -10.81
N THR A 239 -30.25 15.94 -9.66
CA THR A 239 -30.83 16.48 -8.44
C THR A 239 -30.84 18.01 -8.51
N PRO A 240 -31.69 18.70 -7.72
CA PRO A 240 -31.67 20.17 -7.67
C PRO A 240 -30.29 20.76 -7.38
N LEU A 241 -29.51 20.09 -6.52
CA LEU A 241 -28.13 20.47 -6.22
C LEU A 241 -27.21 20.34 -7.44
N ARG A 242 -27.29 19.23 -8.17
CA ARG A 242 -26.52 19.03 -9.41
C ARG A 242 -26.91 20.04 -10.49
N THR A 243 -28.20 20.30 -10.66
CA THR A 243 -28.68 21.35 -11.57
C THR A 243 -28.09 22.71 -11.20
N ALA A 244 -28.11 23.09 -9.92
CA ALA A 244 -27.52 24.35 -9.47
C ALA A 244 -26.00 24.42 -9.73
N ALA A 245 -25.26 23.35 -9.44
CA ALA A 245 -23.83 23.27 -9.71
C ALA A 245 -23.50 23.37 -11.21
N ASN A 246 -24.29 22.71 -12.06
CA ASN A 246 -24.18 22.80 -13.52
C ASN A 246 -24.42 24.23 -14.02
N LEU A 247 -25.42 24.92 -13.47
CA LEU A 247 -25.71 26.32 -13.80
C LEU A 247 -24.59 27.27 -13.36
N ILE A 248 -24.04 27.09 -12.16
CA ILE A 248 -22.88 27.87 -11.68
C ILE A 248 -21.69 27.67 -12.62
N THR A 249 -21.40 26.42 -12.98
CA THR A 249 -20.30 26.07 -13.89
C THR A 249 -20.47 26.75 -15.25
N LEU A 250 -21.68 26.68 -15.82
CA LEU A 250 -21.99 27.35 -17.09
C LEU A 250 -21.85 28.86 -17.00
N ALA A 251 -22.35 29.48 -15.91
CA ALA A 251 -22.21 30.91 -15.66
C ALA A 251 -20.74 31.33 -15.53
N SER A 252 -19.92 30.56 -14.81
CA SER A 252 -18.48 30.80 -14.69
C SER A 252 -17.78 30.72 -16.05
N LEU A 253 -18.12 29.72 -16.88
CA LEU A 253 -17.55 29.59 -18.21
C LEU A 253 -17.90 30.79 -19.10
N ILE A 254 -19.17 31.22 -19.10
CA ILE A 254 -19.63 32.41 -19.83
C ILE A 254 -18.88 33.66 -19.34
N ALA A 255 -18.69 33.82 -18.03
CA ALA A 255 -17.95 34.94 -17.46
C ALA A 255 -16.48 34.95 -17.91
N ILE A 256 -15.80 33.79 -17.91
CA ILE A 256 -14.41 33.66 -18.38
C ILE A 256 -14.30 34.02 -19.86
N VAL A 257 -15.19 33.49 -20.69
CA VAL A 257 -15.20 33.78 -22.14
C VAL A 257 -15.50 35.26 -22.39
N GLY A 258 -16.51 35.81 -21.72
CA GLY A 258 -16.88 37.22 -21.82
C GLY A 258 -15.74 38.16 -21.40
N MET A 259 -15.08 37.86 -20.27
CA MET A 259 -13.92 38.62 -19.80
C MET A 259 -12.74 38.53 -20.78
N SER A 260 -12.48 37.34 -21.34
CA SER A 260 -11.43 37.14 -22.35
C SER A 260 -11.68 37.95 -23.62
N ILE A 261 -12.93 38.01 -24.09
CA ILE A 261 -13.33 38.85 -25.24
C ILE A 261 -13.15 40.33 -24.91
N LEU A 262 -13.63 40.79 -23.74
CA LEU A 262 -13.51 42.19 -23.31
C LEU A 262 -12.05 42.64 -23.17
N LEU A 263 -11.18 41.79 -22.61
CA LEU A 263 -9.74 42.07 -22.51
C LEU A 263 -9.10 42.16 -23.90
N THR A 264 -9.48 41.29 -24.84
CA THR A 264 -8.99 41.31 -26.23
C THR A 264 -9.45 42.56 -26.98
N GLN A 265 -10.70 42.99 -26.79
CA GLN A 265 -11.25 44.21 -27.38
C GLN A 265 -10.60 45.48 -26.81
N ARG A 266 -10.37 45.55 -25.49
CA ARG A 266 -9.62 46.65 -24.86
C ARG A 266 -8.18 46.75 -25.39
N HIS A 267 -7.54 45.62 -25.65
CA HIS A 267 -6.19 45.57 -26.22
C HIS A 267 -6.14 46.02 -27.69
N LYS A 268 -7.21 45.78 -28.46
CA LYS A 268 -7.38 46.33 -29.82
C LYS A 268 -7.61 47.85 -29.78
N ASN A 269 -8.52 48.35 -28.95
CA ASN A 269 -8.86 49.79 -28.89
C ASN A 269 -7.70 50.67 -28.38
N THR A 270 -6.87 50.17 -27.45
CA THR A 270 -5.65 50.88 -27.01
C THR A 270 -4.58 50.96 -28.11
N LYS A 271 -4.49 49.96 -29.00
CA LYS A 271 -3.65 50.03 -30.21
C LYS A 271 -4.19 51.03 -31.24
N THR A 272 -5.51 51.15 -31.40
CA THR A 272 -6.13 52.11 -32.32
C THR A 272 -5.98 53.55 -31.81
N SER A 273 -6.18 53.81 -30.52
CA SER A 273 -6.00 55.13 -29.89
C SER A 273 -4.55 55.63 -29.93
N LYS A 274 -3.55 54.74 -29.76
CA LYS A 274 -2.14 55.09 -29.99
C LYS A 274 -1.82 55.43 -31.45
N LYS A 275 -2.64 54.98 -32.41
CA LYS A 275 -2.48 55.27 -33.84
C LYS A 275 -3.11 56.62 -34.24
N THR A 276 -4.17 57.06 -33.56
CA THR A 276 -4.83 58.36 -33.82
C THR A 276 -4.16 59.55 -33.13
N ASN A 277 -3.42 59.36 -32.04
CA ASN A 277 -2.64 60.44 -31.40
C ASN A 277 -1.25 60.68 -32.03
N GLY A 278 -0.94 60.06 -33.15
CA GLY A 278 0.27 60.28 -33.94
C GLY A 278 0.19 61.46 -34.92
N ASN A 279 -0.42 62.59 -34.52
CA ASN A 279 -0.39 63.82 -35.34
C ASN A 279 0.83 64.72 -35.02
N THR A 280 1.80 64.21 -34.26
CA THR A 280 3.08 64.89 -33.97
C THR A 280 4.18 64.58 -34.99
N ASP A 281 4.00 63.55 -35.84
CA ASP A 281 4.96 63.19 -36.89
C ASP A 281 4.80 64.02 -38.19
N ALA A 282 3.67 64.70 -38.38
CA ALA A 282 3.48 65.63 -39.52
C ALA A 282 4.31 66.92 -39.37
N ILE A 283 4.64 67.31 -38.13
CA ILE A 283 5.50 68.46 -37.83
C ILE A 283 6.99 68.06 -37.89
N ARG A 284 7.33 66.82 -37.53
CA ARG A 284 8.71 66.30 -37.57
C ARG A 284 9.22 66.01 -38.99
N LYS A 285 8.32 65.67 -39.92
CA LYS A 285 8.64 65.42 -41.34
C LYS A 285 8.92 66.66 -42.18
N LYS A 286 8.60 67.88 -41.69
CA LYS A 286 8.98 69.15 -42.34
C LYS A 286 10.36 69.69 -41.95
N LEU A 287 11.03 69.08 -40.96
CA LEU A 287 12.33 69.53 -40.45
C LEU A 287 13.51 68.59 -40.79
N THR A 288 13.28 67.52 -41.55
CA THR A 288 14.30 66.52 -41.90
C THR A 288 14.36 66.23 -43.41
N ALA A 289 13.87 67.16 -44.24
CA ALA A 289 14.10 67.17 -45.68
C ALA A 289 15.26 68.12 -46.00
N ASN A 290 16.47 67.75 -45.58
CA ASN A 290 17.75 68.25 -46.11
C ASN A 290 18.90 67.48 -45.44
N ASN A 291 19.06 66.21 -45.77
CA ASN A 291 20.36 65.72 -46.20
C ASN A 291 20.25 64.32 -46.80
N THR A 292 20.82 64.20 -47.98
CA THR A 292 20.93 63.06 -48.88
C THR A 292 21.83 61.95 -48.34
N ASN A 293 21.38 60.70 -48.45
CA ASN A 293 22.08 59.56 -49.09
C ASN A 293 21.61 58.22 -48.51
N GLY A 294 21.34 57.26 -49.41
CA GLY A 294 21.41 55.84 -49.08
C GLY A 294 20.10 55.06 -49.11
N HIS A 295 19.82 54.52 -50.29
CA HIS A 295 19.11 53.25 -50.55
C HIS A 295 17.61 53.15 -50.25
N GLU A 296 16.86 53.20 -51.36
CA GLU A 296 15.62 52.48 -51.61
C GLU A 296 15.56 51.12 -50.89
N TYR A 297 14.64 51.00 -49.93
CA TYR A 297 13.83 49.79 -49.77
C TYR A 297 12.65 50.12 -48.86
N LYS A 298 11.47 50.42 -49.43
CA LYS A 298 10.20 50.20 -48.72
C LYS A 298 8.99 50.27 -49.63
N GLN A 299 8.14 49.27 -49.40
CA GLN A 299 6.75 49.11 -49.84
C GLN A 299 6.51 48.56 -51.25
N LYS A 300 6.40 47.23 -51.31
CA LYS A 300 5.21 46.61 -51.92
C LYS A 300 4.65 45.53 -50.99
N ILE A 301 3.44 45.82 -50.50
CA ILE A 301 2.27 44.94 -50.49
C ILE A 301 2.47 43.54 -49.88
N THR A 302 2.02 43.38 -48.64
CA THR A 302 1.39 42.13 -48.17
C THR A 302 -0.10 42.40 -47.91
N GLN A 303 -0.85 42.55 -49.00
CA GLN A 303 -2.25 42.14 -49.05
C GLN A 303 -2.27 40.79 -49.78
N ASN A 304 -2.33 39.72 -48.99
CA ASN A 304 -2.89 38.40 -49.28
C ASN A 304 -2.16 37.33 -48.44
N GLY A 305 -2.94 36.52 -47.74
CA GLY A 305 -2.48 35.29 -47.11
C GLY A 305 -2.29 35.39 -45.59
N PHE A 306 -3.33 34.97 -44.87
CA PHE A 306 -3.45 34.30 -43.57
C PHE A 306 -2.23 33.81 -42.74
N PHE A 307 -0.98 34.17 -43.02
CA PHE A 307 0.20 33.69 -42.31
C PHE A 307 1.03 34.85 -41.76
N THR A 308 0.63 35.36 -40.59
CA THR A 308 1.55 36.12 -39.72
C THR A 308 2.55 35.15 -39.09
N SER A 309 3.76 35.62 -38.74
CA SER A 309 4.81 34.82 -38.08
C SER A 309 4.34 34.14 -36.77
N GLU A 310 3.31 34.70 -36.12
CA GLU A 310 2.63 34.09 -34.98
C GLU A 310 1.90 32.79 -35.35
N ASN A 311 1.21 32.73 -36.50
CA ASN A 311 0.51 31.52 -36.98
C ASN A 311 1.50 30.39 -37.33
N LEU A 312 2.70 30.74 -37.80
CA LEU A 312 3.75 29.75 -38.08
C LEU A 312 4.22 29.06 -36.80
N CYS A 313 4.39 29.82 -35.70
CA CYS A 313 4.82 29.28 -34.41
C CYS A 313 3.78 28.30 -33.81
N TYR A 314 2.48 28.63 -33.89
CA TYR A 314 1.41 27.71 -33.46
C TYR A 314 1.32 26.46 -34.35
N SER A 315 1.57 26.59 -35.66
CA SER A 315 1.57 25.46 -36.60
C SER A 315 2.71 24.47 -36.32
N TRP A 316 3.89 24.97 -35.96
CA TRP A 316 5.02 24.14 -35.53
C TRP A 316 4.76 23.44 -34.20
N LEU A 317 4.10 24.11 -33.25
CA LEU A 317 3.74 23.49 -31.97
C LEU A 317 2.70 22.39 -32.13
N VAL A 318 1.66 22.61 -32.95
CA VAL A 318 0.69 21.56 -33.32
C VAL A 318 1.39 20.42 -34.07
N GLY A 319 2.25 20.74 -35.05
CA GLY A 319 3.02 19.75 -35.78
C GLY A 319 3.94 18.92 -34.88
N ALA A 320 4.60 19.54 -33.89
CA ALA A 320 5.43 18.86 -32.91
C ALA A 320 4.60 17.97 -31.97
N LEU A 321 3.44 18.44 -31.51
CA LEU A 321 2.52 17.62 -30.70
C LEU A 321 1.99 16.41 -31.48
N VAL A 322 1.63 16.59 -32.76
CA VAL A 322 1.22 15.48 -33.64
C VAL A 322 2.38 14.53 -33.89
N ALA A 323 3.58 15.03 -34.17
CA ALA A 323 4.76 14.20 -34.36
C ALA A 323 5.11 13.41 -33.09
N LEU A 324 4.97 14.01 -31.91
CA LEU A 324 5.18 13.35 -30.63
C LEU A 324 4.10 12.30 -30.35
N LEU A 325 2.85 12.57 -30.70
CA LEU A 325 1.76 11.59 -30.63
C LEU A 325 2.00 10.41 -31.58
N LEU A 326 2.43 10.67 -32.82
CA LEU A 326 2.78 9.63 -33.79
C LEU A 326 4.01 8.83 -33.35
N LEU A 327 5.04 9.49 -32.82
CA LEU A 327 6.20 8.82 -32.23
C LEU A 327 5.78 7.94 -31.06
N LYS A 328 4.93 8.44 -30.15
CA LYS A 328 4.41 7.65 -29.04
C LYS A 328 3.67 6.42 -29.55
N THR A 329 2.65 6.62 -30.39
CA THR A 329 1.73 5.55 -30.82
C THR A 329 2.36 4.52 -31.76
N LEU A 330 3.22 4.95 -32.69
CA LEU A 330 3.77 4.09 -33.73
C LEU A 330 5.16 3.53 -33.37
N VAL A 331 5.90 4.18 -32.48
CA VAL A 331 7.28 3.82 -32.16
C VAL A 331 7.46 3.40 -30.71
N ILE A 332 6.98 4.19 -29.74
CA ILE A 332 7.19 3.92 -28.30
C ILE A 332 6.23 2.84 -27.78
N ASP A 333 4.93 2.97 -28.01
CA ASP A 333 3.88 2.09 -27.50
C ASP A 333 4.02 0.63 -28.00
N PRO A 334 4.47 0.36 -29.23
CA PRO A 334 4.77 -1.01 -29.66
C PRO A 334 6.09 -1.55 -29.09
N HIS A 335 7.01 -0.69 -28.63
CA HIS A 335 8.36 -1.06 -28.19
C HIS A 335 8.66 -0.60 -26.75
N THR A 336 7.74 -0.89 -25.83
CA THR A 336 7.80 -0.41 -24.44
C THR A 336 8.91 -1.04 -23.59
N ASN A 337 9.70 -1.96 -24.16
CA ASN A 337 10.74 -2.70 -23.46
C ASN A 337 12.07 -1.93 -23.35
N TRP A 338 12.28 -0.85 -24.11
CA TRP A 338 13.57 -0.14 -24.16
C TRP A 338 14.07 0.39 -22.81
N PHE A 339 13.16 0.67 -21.89
CA PHE A 339 13.47 1.14 -20.53
C PHE A 339 12.95 0.20 -19.44
N ARG A 340 12.36 -0.94 -19.82
CA ARG A 340 11.94 -1.98 -18.88
C ARG A 340 13.03 -3.01 -18.80
N ARG A 341 13.70 -3.07 -17.65
CA ARG A 341 14.58 -4.19 -17.34
C ARG A 341 13.69 -5.41 -17.15
N GLN A 342 13.81 -6.38 -18.06
CA GLN A 342 13.12 -7.67 -17.97
C GLN A 342 14.15 -8.72 -17.58
N SER A 343 13.80 -9.55 -16.61
CA SER A 343 14.59 -10.74 -16.36
C SER A 343 14.23 -11.81 -17.39
N PRO A 344 15.21 -12.56 -17.92
CA PRO A 344 14.93 -13.79 -18.65
C PRO A 344 14.08 -14.74 -17.81
N PRO A 345 13.30 -15.64 -18.44
CA PRO A 345 12.57 -16.69 -17.72
C PRO A 345 13.47 -17.40 -16.71
N GLU A 346 12.92 -17.74 -15.54
CA GLU A 346 13.62 -18.51 -14.50
C GLU A 346 14.84 -17.80 -13.88
N THR A 347 14.98 -16.50 -14.09
CA THR A 347 16.07 -15.70 -13.52
C THR A 347 15.56 -14.38 -12.99
N VAL A 348 16.30 -13.79 -12.05
CA VAL A 348 15.97 -12.47 -11.49
C VAL A 348 17.19 -11.57 -11.62
N ILE A 349 17.12 -10.61 -12.55
CA ILE A 349 18.22 -9.67 -12.72
C ILE A 349 18.26 -8.72 -11.53
N GLY A 350 19.37 -8.74 -10.80
CA GLY A 350 19.62 -7.84 -9.67
C GLY A 350 19.27 -8.43 -8.31
N ALA A 351 18.80 -9.69 -8.25
CA ALA A 351 18.74 -10.42 -7.00
C ALA A 351 20.15 -10.53 -6.39
N GLN A 352 20.26 -10.24 -5.10
CA GLN A 352 21.48 -10.30 -4.32
C GLN A 352 21.99 -11.73 -4.20
N HIS A 353 21.07 -12.67 -3.95
CA HIS A 353 21.36 -14.09 -3.83
C HIS A 353 20.49 -14.87 -4.83
N ALA A 354 21.02 -15.11 -6.03
CA ALA A 354 20.37 -15.96 -7.00
C ALA A 354 20.44 -17.43 -6.55
N LEU A 355 19.31 -18.13 -6.61
CA LEU A 355 19.22 -19.57 -6.38
C LEU A 355 18.11 -20.15 -7.25
N LYS A 356 17.98 -21.47 -7.35
CA LYS A 356 16.82 -22.07 -8.04
C LYS A 356 16.39 -23.34 -7.31
N SER A 357 15.44 -23.19 -6.40
CA SER A 357 14.88 -24.30 -5.64
C SER A 357 13.51 -24.67 -6.15
N ASN A 358 13.26 -25.96 -6.35
CA ASN A 358 11.99 -26.47 -6.86
C ASN A 358 11.14 -26.99 -5.70
N LEU A 359 9.93 -26.43 -5.54
CA LEU A 359 8.94 -26.86 -4.56
C LEU A 359 7.84 -27.62 -5.30
N ASP A 360 7.77 -28.92 -5.03
CA ASP A 360 6.75 -29.86 -5.52
C ASP A 360 6.48 -29.86 -7.05
N ASN A 361 7.46 -29.45 -7.88
CA ASN A 361 7.26 -29.23 -9.33
C ASN A 361 6.10 -28.26 -9.64
N GLN A 362 5.83 -27.34 -8.71
CA GLN A 362 4.81 -26.30 -8.84
C GLN A 362 5.44 -24.91 -8.87
N PHE A 363 6.44 -24.67 -8.02
CA PHE A 363 7.06 -23.35 -7.88
C PHE A 363 8.58 -23.41 -7.94
N TRP A 364 9.20 -22.34 -8.42
CA TRP A 364 10.60 -22.05 -8.20
C TRP A 364 10.77 -20.90 -7.22
N LEU A 365 11.69 -21.06 -6.26
CA LEU A 365 12.32 -19.92 -5.60
C LEU A 365 13.58 -19.56 -6.37
N LEU A 366 13.59 -18.39 -7.02
CA LEU A 366 14.65 -17.93 -7.94
C LEU A 366 15.75 -17.10 -7.28
N GLY A 367 15.57 -16.73 -6.01
CA GLY A 367 16.53 -15.94 -5.27
C GLY A 367 15.90 -15.18 -4.13
N TYR A 368 16.74 -14.43 -3.42
CA TYR A 368 16.31 -13.54 -2.36
C TYR A 368 17.24 -12.33 -2.19
N ASP A 369 16.72 -11.29 -1.53
CA ASP A 369 17.49 -10.14 -1.04
C ASP A 369 17.32 -9.98 0.47
N LEU A 370 18.36 -9.45 1.12
CA LEU A 370 18.36 -9.14 2.55
C LEU A 370 18.88 -7.75 2.80
N ASN A 371 18.24 -7.03 3.72
CA ASN A 371 18.78 -5.73 4.14
C ASN A 371 20.06 -5.85 4.99
N LYS A 372 20.26 -6.98 5.70
CA LYS A 372 21.44 -7.27 6.54
C LYS A 372 21.55 -8.77 6.86
N SER A 373 22.76 -9.25 7.12
CA SER A 373 23.05 -10.62 7.60
C SER A 373 23.40 -10.67 9.09
N GLU A 374 23.68 -9.52 9.72
CA GLU A 374 23.88 -9.38 11.16
C GLU A 374 22.79 -8.45 11.73
N ILE A 375 22.13 -8.87 12.81
CA ILE A 375 21.00 -8.16 13.39
C ILE A 375 21.03 -8.18 14.91
N ARG A 376 20.41 -7.20 15.59
CA ARG A 376 20.26 -7.19 17.05
C ARG A 376 18.83 -7.48 17.47
N PRO A 377 18.61 -8.03 18.67
CA PRO A 377 17.29 -8.14 19.29
C PRO A 377 16.52 -6.81 19.25
N GLY A 378 15.23 -6.88 18.95
CA GLY A 378 14.33 -5.73 18.79
C GLY A 378 14.44 -4.99 17.44
N GLN A 379 15.30 -5.45 16.52
CA GLN A 379 15.34 -4.92 15.16
C GLN A 379 14.51 -5.79 14.22
N GLU A 380 14.23 -5.25 13.03
CA GLU A 380 13.51 -5.96 11.97
C GLU A 380 14.47 -6.40 10.85
N LEU A 381 14.33 -7.66 10.41
CA LEU A 381 15.01 -8.23 9.24
C LEU A 381 14.04 -8.17 8.06
N ARG A 382 14.44 -7.52 6.96
CA ARG A 382 13.66 -7.50 5.72
C ARG A 382 14.21 -8.53 4.75
N VAL A 383 13.34 -9.40 4.28
CA VAL A 383 13.63 -10.47 3.34
C VAL A 383 12.75 -10.29 2.11
N VAL A 384 13.35 -10.32 0.92
CA VAL A 384 12.60 -10.30 -0.34
C VAL A 384 12.82 -11.64 -1.01
N LEU A 385 11.76 -12.35 -1.35
CA LEU A 385 11.79 -13.61 -2.08
C LEU A 385 11.32 -13.41 -3.51
N TYR A 386 11.84 -14.22 -4.42
CA TYR A 386 11.45 -14.19 -5.83
C TYR A 386 10.89 -15.54 -6.26
N TRP A 387 9.57 -15.64 -6.38
CA TRP A 387 8.86 -16.88 -6.70
C TRP A 387 8.41 -16.93 -8.15
N GLN A 388 8.38 -18.09 -8.80
CA GLN A 388 7.78 -18.25 -10.13
C GLN A 388 6.97 -19.55 -10.18
N ALA A 389 5.78 -19.51 -10.78
CA ALA A 389 5.00 -20.72 -11.04
C ALA A 389 5.57 -21.49 -12.25
N GLN A 390 5.72 -22.80 -12.13
CA GLN A 390 6.18 -23.67 -13.22
C GLN A 390 5.04 -24.08 -14.15
N LYS A 391 3.80 -24.02 -13.65
CA LYS A 391 2.55 -24.39 -14.34
C LYS A 391 1.39 -23.59 -13.74
N PRO A 392 0.23 -23.48 -14.42
CA PRO A 392 -0.96 -22.91 -13.81
C PRO A 392 -1.32 -23.63 -12.50
N ILE A 393 -1.56 -22.85 -11.45
CA ILE A 393 -1.88 -23.35 -10.12
C ILE A 393 -3.38 -23.11 -9.86
N ALA A 394 -4.07 -24.09 -9.28
CA ALA A 394 -5.49 -23.97 -8.96
C ALA A 394 -5.74 -23.45 -7.54
N GLU A 395 -4.80 -23.70 -6.62
CA GLU A 395 -4.89 -23.38 -5.20
C GLU A 395 -4.09 -22.11 -4.86
N ASP A 396 -4.50 -21.44 -3.80
CA ASP A 396 -3.79 -20.29 -3.25
C ASP A 396 -2.92 -20.69 -2.05
N TYR A 397 -1.60 -20.57 -2.24
CA TYR A 397 -0.59 -20.88 -1.23
C TYR A 397 -0.16 -19.62 -0.48
N ARG A 398 0.29 -19.82 0.77
CA ARG A 398 0.92 -18.78 1.60
C ARG A 398 2.42 -18.96 1.63
N SER A 399 3.16 -17.85 1.62
CA SER A 399 4.60 -17.86 1.85
C SER A 399 4.92 -17.63 3.32
N PHE A 400 5.98 -18.29 3.78
CA PHE A 400 6.56 -18.06 5.10
C PHE A 400 8.05 -17.82 5.01
N VAL A 401 8.57 -17.05 5.97
CA VAL A 401 9.99 -16.93 6.27
C VAL A 401 10.19 -17.14 7.76
N HIS A 402 11.05 -18.08 8.11
CA HIS A 402 11.34 -18.45 9.50
C HIS A 402 12.81 -18.21 9.83
N LEU A 403 13.06 -17.76 11.05
CA LEU A 403 14.37 -17.68 11.66
C LEU A 403 14.47 -18.75 12.75
N ASP A 404 15.15 -19.85 12.43
CA ASP A 404 15.13 -21.07 13.22
C ASP A 404 16.45 -21.34 13.92
N ALA A 405 16.37 -21.84 15.15
CA ALA A 405 17.54 -22.26 15.90
C ALA A 405 18.20 -23.48 15.24
N PRO A 406 19.53 -23.51 15.06
CA PRO A 406 20.22 -24.60 14.38
C PRO A 406 20.16 -25.94 15.14
N THR A 407 19.96 -25.93 16.46
CA THR A 407 20.02 -27.13 17.31
C THR A 407 18.72 -27.92 17.32
N ASN A 408 17.57 -27.24 17.44
CA ASN A 408 16.26 -27.86 17.62
C ASN A 408 15.22 -27.39 16.59
N GLN A 409 15.62 -26.55 15.61
CA GLN A 409 14.74 -25.94 14.60
C GLN A 409 13.54 -25.17 15.17
N ARG A 410 13.61 -24.76 16.45
CA ARG A 410 12.60 -23.88 17.04
C ARG A 410 12.64 -22.54 16.31
N THR A 411 11.48 -22.07 15.88
CA THR A 411 11.32 -20.75 15.26
C THR A 411 11.33 -19.65 16.31
N TRP A 412 12.23 -18.69 16.16
CA TRP A 412 12.38 -17.51 17.04
C TRP A 412 11.75 -16.27 16.46
N ALA A 413 11.74 -16.13 15.14
CA ALA A 413 11.00 -15.09 14.44
C ALA A 413 10.42 -15.68 13.17
N ALA A 414 9.21 -15.27 12.80
CA ALA A 414 8.56 -15.70 11.59
C ALA A 414 7.80 -14.53 10.94
N SER A 415 7.56 -14.66 9.65
CA SER A 415 6.69 -13.78 8.87
C SER A 415 5.98 -14.61 7.82
N ASP A 416 4.65 -14.55 7.83
CA ASP A 416 3.78 -15.23 6.88
C ASP A 416 2.96 -14.19 6.13
N ASN A 417 2.93 -14.28 4.80
CA ASN A 417 2.05 -13.46 3.98
C ASN A 417 0.79 -14.25 3.61
N PHE A 418 -0.35 -13.56 3.51
CA PHE A 418 -1.63 -14.20 3.17
C PHE A 418 -1.64 -14.70 1.72
N HIS A 419 -0.99 -13.97 0.82
CA HIS A 419 -0.50 -14.46 -0.47
C HIS A 419 0.90 -13.85 -0.69
N PRO A 420 1.77 -14.48 -1.50
CA PRO A 420 3.06 -13.85 -1.79
C PRO A 420 2.88 -12.51 -2.51
N GLY A 421 3.65 -11.49 -2.13
CA GLY A 421 3.49 -10.14 -2.65
C GLY A 421 4.17 -9.05 -1.82
N ASP A 422 3.91 -7.79 -2.17
CA ASP A 422 4.46 -6.64 -1.45
C ASP A 422 3.48 -6.17 -0.37
N ALA A 423 3.70 -6.66 0.85
CA ALA A 423 2.91 -6.30 2.03
C ALA A 423 2.92 -4.78 2.32
N THR A 424 3.99 -4.04 1.95
CA THR A 424 4.07 -2.59 2.17
C THR A 424 3.23 -1.80 1.17
N ALA A 425 3.08 -2.34 -0.04
CA ALA A 425 2.23 -1.78 -1.09
C ALA A 425 0.79 -2.29 -1.02
N GLN A 426 0.46 -3.18 -0.06
CA GLN A 426 -0.82 -3.90 0.02
C GLN A 426 -1.15 -4.66 -1.26
N ILE A 427 -0.10 -5.23 -1.89
CA ILE A 427 -0.23 -6.04 -3.10
C ILE A 427 -0.03 -7.50 -2.70
N ASP A 428 -1.13 -8.20 -2.45
CA ASP A 428 -1.14 -9.66 -2.28
C ASP A 428 -1.58 -10.31 -3.60
N ILE A 429 -0.78 -11.22 -4.16
CA ILE A 429 -1.05 -11.84 -5.46
C ILE A 429 -1.31 -13.35 -5.26
N PRO A 430 -2.58 -13.80 -5.29
CA PRO A 430 -2.92 -15.21 -5.09
C PRO A 430 -2.17 -16.10 -6.09
N THR A 431 -1.63 -17.23 -5.64
CA THR A 431 -0.83 -18.11 -6.52
C THR A 431 -1.62 -18.67 -7.68
N SER A 432 -2.96 -18.78 -7.55
CA SER A 432 -3.84 -19.19 -8.64
C SER A 432 -3.90 -18.21 -9.81
N THR A 433 -3.51 -16.94 -9.59
CA THR A 433 -3.49 -15.91 -10.64
C THR A 433 -2.12 -15.75 -11.30
N TRP A 434 -1.12 -16.55 -10.90
CA TRP A 434 0.23 -16.42 -11.44
C TRP A 434 0.30 -17.01 -12.85
N ASP A 435 0.94 -16.27 -13.75
CA ASP A 435 1.39 -16.84 -15.01
C ASP A 435 2.77 -17.52 -14.85
N THR A 436 3.13 -18.35 -15.83
CA THR A 436 4.35 -19.16 -15.78
C THR A 436 5.60 -18.44 -16.28
N GLU A 437 5.48 -17.22 -16.80
CA GLU A 437 6.57 -16.48 -17.45
C GLU A 437 7.15 -15.39 -16.55
N HIS A 438 6.41 -14.97 -15.52
CA HIS A 438 6.82 -13.92 -14.59
C HIS A 438 7.12 -14.48 -13.20
N TYR A 439 8.04 -13.82 -12.51
CA TYR A 439 8.26 -14.04 -11.09
C TYR A 439 7.52 -13.00 -10.27
N ILE A 440 7.07 -13.39 -9.09
CA ILE A 440 6.50 -12.55 -8.05
C ILE A 440 7.59 -12.17 -7.06
N ARG A 441 7.60 -10.89 -6.70
CA ARG A 441 8.47 -10.34 -5.67
C ARG A 441 7.67 -10.26 -4.37
N ASP A 442 8.12 -10.98 -3.36
CA ASP A 442 7.41 -11.23 -2.11
C ASP A 442 8.22 -10.68 -0.93
N GLU A 443 7.67 -9.75 -0.15
CA GLU A 443 8.37 -9.07 0.94
C GLU A 443 7.93 -9.55 2.32
N HIS A 444 8.91 -9.91 3.16
CA HIS A 444 8.73 -10.33 4.54
C HIS A 444 9.50 -9.44 5.51
N PHE A 445 8.91 -9.23 6.69
CA PHE A 445 9.50 -8.46 7.79
C PHE A 445 9.48 -9.29 9.07
N LEU A 446 10.65 -9.75 9.52
CA LEU A 446 10.78 -10.53 10.74
C LEU A 446 11.21 -9.61 11.88
N SER A 447 10.33 -9.42 12.86
CA SER A 447 10.66 -8.74 14.11
C SER A 447 11.45 -9.68 15.02
N ILE A 448 12.70 -9.34 15.33
CA ILE A 448 13.56 -10.17 16.19
C ILE A 448 13.20 -9.92 17.66
N PRO A 449 12.75 -10.94 18.43
CA PRO A 449 12.41 -10.77 19.84
C PRO A 449 13.58 -10.22 20.69
N LEU A 450 13.27 -9.49 21.75
CA LEU A 450 14.28 -8.84 22.62
C LEU A 450 15.14 -9.84 23.41
N ASP A 451 14.64 -11.05 23.61
CA ASP A 451 15.24 -12.18 24.30
C ASP A 451 15.97 -13.16 23.36
N THR A 452 16.06 -12.85 22.06
CA THR A 452 16.79 -13.69 21.09
C THR A 452 18.26 -13.79 21.46
N PRO A 453 18.82 -15.00 21.66
CA PRO A 453 20.22 -15.17 22.04
C PRO A 453 21.15 -14.78 20.88
N PRO A 454 22.38 -14.31 21.18
CA PRO A 454 23.31 -13.84 20.16
C PRO A 454 24.06 -15.00 19.48
N VAL A 455 23.32 -15.83 18.75
CA VAL A 455 23.84 -16.98 18.01
C VAL A 455 23.52 -16.85 16.52
N GLU A 456 24.01 -17.79 15.71
CA GLU A 456 23.62 -17.89 14.32
C GLU A 456 22.34 -18.71 14.18
N PHE A 457 21.35 -18.14 13.50
CA PHE A 457 20.07 -18.77 13.18
C PHE A 457 19.99 -19.11 11.69
N LEU A 458 19.23 -20.14 11.36
CA LEU A 458 18.95 -20.53 9.98
C LEU A 458 17.75 -19.73 9.47
N LEU A 459 17.94 -18.98 8.39
CA LEU A 459 16.84 -18.34 7.67
C LEU A 459 16.28 -19.32 6.63
N ARG A 460 15.00 -19.66 6.73
CA ARG A 460 14.33 -20.59 5.82
C ARG A 460 13.07 -19.96 5.24
N ALA A 461 12.69 -20.37 4.03
CA ALA A 461 11.47 -19.92 3.38
C ALA A 461 10.76 -21.07 2.65
N GLY A 462 9.44 -20.97 2.51
CA GLY A 462 8.66 -21.98 1.80
C GLY A 462 7.24 -21.53 1.54
N LEU A 463 6.44 -22.46 1.03
CA LEU A 463 5.02 -22.28 0.73
C LEU A 463 4.20 -23.34 1.46
N TYR A 464 2.99 -23.01 1.89
CA TYR A 464 2.03 -23.96 2.46
C TYR A 464 0.61 -23.70 1.99
N ASN A 465 -0.19 -24.77 1.95
CA ASN A 465 -1.61 -24.68 1.67
C ASN A 465 -2.33 -24.23 2.96
N PRO A 466 -3.06 -23.09 2.98
CA PRO A 466 -3.71 -22.60 4.18
C PRO A 466 -4.94 -23.42 4.59
N ALA A 467 -5.48 -24.29 3.73
CA ALA A 467 -6.66 -25.10 4.02
C ALA A 467 -6.34 -26.27 4.97
N ASP A 468 -5.16 -26.87 4.84
CA ASP A 468 -4.73 -28.03 5.64
C ASP A 468 -3.41 -27.80 6.40
N GLY A 469 -2.73 -26.68 6.15
CA GLY A 469 -1.44 -26.34 6.76
C GLY A 469 -0.25 -27.10 6.18
N GLN A 470 -0.44 -27.90 5.12
CA GLN A 470 0.63 -28.70 4.54
C GLN A 470 1.64 -27.82 3.80
N ARG A 471 2.91 -27.98 4.14
CA ARG A 471 4.03 -27.31 3.47
C ARG A 471 4.41 -28.04 2.19
N LEU A 472 4.79 -27.30 1.16
CA LEU A 472 5.22 -27.88 -0.10
C LEU A 472 6.63 -28.48 0.03
N PRO A 473 6.83 -29.77 -0.30
CA PRO A 473 8.13 -30.40 -0.21
C PRO A 473 9.11 -29.88 -1.27
N LEU A 474 10.40 -29.90 -0.95
CA LEU A 474 11.46 -29.67 -1.92
C LEU A 474 11.57 -30.87 -2.88
N THR A 475 11.74 -30.59 -4.17
CA THR A 475 11.97 -31.63 -5.17
C THR A 475 13.45 -31.98 -5.23
N GLY A 476 13.79 -33.25 -4.99
CA GLY A 476 15.16 -33.75 -5.06
C GLY A 476 16.00 -33.54 -3.79
N GLU A 477 15.42 -32.92 -2.77
CA GLU A 477 16.03 -32.70 -1.45
C GLU A 477 15.01 -33.07 -0.35
N ALA A 478 15.49 -33.40 0.85
CA ALA A 478 14.62 -33.66 1.97
C ALA A 478 14.20 -32.34 2.65
N GLY A 479 12.92 -32.21 2.97
CA GLY A 479 12.37 -31.06 3.69
C GLY A 479 11.30 -30.30 2.91
N ASP A 480 10.76 -29.26 3.53
CA ASP A 480 9.62 -28.46 3.05
C ASP A 480 9.89 -26.95 3.09
N ALA A 481 11.17 -26.58 3.27
CA ALA A 481 11.63 -25.20 3.36
C ALA A 481 13.03 -25.08 2.76
N VAL A 482 13.21 -24.09 1.90
CA VAL A 482 14.50 -23.71 1.33
C VAL A 482 15.32 -23.01 2.40
N ILE A 483 16.54 -23.50 2.66
CA ILE A 483 17.50 -22.79 3.52
C ILE A 483 18.13 -21.66 2.70
N LEU A 484 17.93 -20.42 3.13
CA LEU A 484 18.47 -19.25 2.44
C LEU A 484 19.91 -19.00 2.87
N GLN A 485 20.13 -18.70 4.16
CA GLN A 485 21.46 -18.53 4.76
C GLN A 485 21.37 -18.44 6.30
N ASN A 486 22.54 -18.42 6.95
CA ASN A 486 22.62 -18.09 8.38
C ASN A 486 22.47 -16.58 8.61
N ILE A 487 21.82 -16.20 9.71
CA ILE A 487 21.70 -14.83 10.20
C ILE A 487 22.32 -14.77 11.59
N ARG A 488 23.31 -13.91 11.76
CA ARG A 488 24.00 -13.73 13.05
C ARG A 488 23.24 -12.72 13.91
N VAL A 489 22.74 -13.17 15.05
CA VAL A 489 22.19 -12.27 16.06
C VAL A 489 23.33 -11.78 16.95
N LEU A 490 23.48 -10.47 17.05
CA LEU A 490 24.47 -9.81 17.90
C LEU A 490 23.88 -9.56 19.29
N PRO A 491 24.71 -9.42 20.35
CA PRO A 491 24.22 -9.12 21.69
C PRO A 491 23.28 -7.92 21.76
N GLY A 492 22.21 -8.02 22.56
CA GLY A 492 21.29 -6.91 22.80
C GLY A 492 21.98 -5.71 23.45
N LYS A 493 21.55 -4.49 23.10
CA LYS A 493 22.03 -3.25 23.76
C LYS A 493 21.23 -2.89 25.02
N ARG A 494 19.97 -3.32 25.08
CA ARG A 494 19.10 -3.15 26.24
C ARG A 494 18.97 -4.47 26.96
N SER A 495 19.15 -4.45 28.27
CA SER A 495 18.74 -5.57 29.10
C SER A 495 17.20 -5.67 29.09
N PRO A 496 16.65 -6.89 29.04
CA PRO A 496 15.21 -7.08 29.21
C PRO A 496 14.77 -6.60 30.59
N THR A 497 13.52 -6.17 30.71
CA THR A 497 12.90 -5.88 32.00
C THR A 497 12.72 -7.20 32.76
N ILE A 498 13.21 -7.28 33.99
CA ILE A 498 13.15 -8.49 34.82
C ILE A 498 11.93 -8.39 35.75
N PRO A 499 10.88 -9.23 35.60
CA PRO A 499 9.64 -9.10 36.37
C PRO A 499 9.80 -9.36 37.87
N HIS A 500 10.53 -10.41 38.24
CA HIS A 500 10.81 -10.78 39.63
C HIS A 500 12.33 -10.75 39.88
N PRO A 501 12.91 -9.59 40.25
CA PRO A 501 14.33 -9.49 40.51
C PRO A 501 14.74 -10.35 41.71
N VAL A 502 15.74 -11.20 41.50
CA VAL A 502 16.38 -12.04 42.53
C VAL A 502 17.86 -12.07 42.21
N THR A 503 18.67 -11.37 43.00
CA THR A 503 20.12 -11.32 42.79
C THR A 503 20.81 -12.37 43.65
N CYS A 504 21.29 -13.43 43.00
CA CYS A 504 22.11 -14.47 43.63
C CYS A 504 23.36 -14.71 42.78
N HIS A 505 24.51 -14.90 43.43
CA HIS A 505 25.78 -15.20 42.77
C HIS A 505 26.06 -16.70 42.86
N LEU A 506 26.38 -17.31 41.72
CA LEU A 506 26.70 -18.74 41.60
C LEU A 506 28.15 -18.88 41.15
N GLY A 507 28.96 -19.54 41.97
CA GLY A 507 30.42 -19.54 41.82
C GLY A 507 30.98 -18.11 41.80
N ASP A 508 32.05 -17.90 41.03
CA ASP A 508 32.76 -16.61 41.02
C ASP A 508 32.23 -15.63 39.97
N ALA A 509 31.53 -16.13 38.94
CA ALA A 509 31.27 -15.38 37.71
C ALA A 509 29.79 -15.19 37.36
N ILE A 510 28.91 -16.12 37.76
CA ILE A 510 27.52 -16.16 37.28
C ILE A 510 26.60 -15.48 38.29
N THR A 511 25.62 -14.74 37.80
CA THR A 511 24.59 -14.11 38.63
C THR A 511 23.22 -14.43 38.03
N LEU A 512 22.33 -15.02 38.83
CA LEU A 512 20.90 -14.97 38.57
C LEU A 512 20.45 -13.54 38.94
N GLN A 513 19.81 -12.84 38.00
CA GLN A 513 19.29 -11.48 38.20
C GLN A 513 17.81 -11.48 38.56
N GLY A 514 17.10 -12.54 38.23
CA GLY A 514 15.69 -12.74 38.55
C GLY A 514 15.04 -13.76 37.64
N PHE A 515 13.72 -13.80 37.69
CA PHE A 515 12.93 -14.71 36.90
C PHE A 515 11.62 -14.08 36.41
N ALA A 516 11.03 -14.69 35.38
CA ALA A 516 9.64 -14.52 35.01
C ALA A 516 8.95 -15.89 35.09
N TRP A 517 7.69 -15.88 35.49
CA TRP A 517 6.89 -17.08 35.63
C TRP A 517 5.57 -16.82 34.89
N ASP A 518 5.25 -17.68 33.93
CA ASP A 518 3.98 -17.62 33.23
C ASP A 518 2.83 -18.00 34.18
N ASP A 519 1.72 -17.25 34.16
CA ASP A 519 0.58 -17.47 35.03
C ASP A 519 -0.11 -18.82 34.76
N GLU A 520 0.00 -19.33 33.52
CA GLU A 520 -0.43 -20.69 33.14
C GLU A 520 0.56 -21.78 33.56
N ARG A 521 1.71 -21.42 34.16
CA ARG A 521 2.74 -22.31 34.75
C ARG A 521 3.48 -23.21 33.77
N THR A 522 3.40 -22.92 32.49
CA THR A 522 4.06 -23.70 31.43
C THR A 522 5.49 -23.25 31.20
N ALA A 523 5.83 -21.98 31.47
CA ALA A 523 7.17 -21.44 31.20
C ALA A 523 7.79 -20.68 32.40
N LEU A 524 9.05 -21.02 32.69
CA LEU A 524 9.93 -20.31 33.61
C LEU A 524 11.05 -19.65 32.80
N THR A 525 11.19 -18.33 32.90
CA THR A 525 12.33 -17.62 32.30
C THR A 525 13.32 -17.21 33.39
N LEU A 526 14.56 -17.67 33.29
CA LEU A 526 15.64 -17.31 34.20
C LEU A 526 16.55 -16.28 33.55
N PHE A 527 16.79 -15.16 34.25
CA PHE A 527 17.63 -14.07 33.73
C PHE A 527 19.03 -14.20 34.31
N TRP A 528 19.96 -14.68 33.50
CA TRP A 528 21.35 -14.87 33.89
C TRP A 528 22.24 -13.75 33.39
N GLN A 529 23.34 -13.48 34.10
CA GLN A 529 24.41 -12.61 33.63
C GLN A 529 25.75 -13.18 34.13
N THR A 530 26.79 -13.09 33.29
CA THR A 530 28.16 -13.40 33.71
C THR A 530 29.02 -12.14 33.77
N LYS A 531 29.94 -12.07 34.74
CA LYS A 531 30.93 -11.00 34.87
C LYS A 531 32.15 -11.17 33.95
N GLN A 532 32.43 -12.40 33.53
CA GLN A 532 33.58 -12.76 32.70
C GLN A 532 33.26 -13.95 31.79
N SER A 533 34.10 -14.21 30.78
CA SER A 533 33.96 -15.39 29.94
C SER A 533 34.10 -16.67 30.77
N LEU A 534 33.26 -17.66 30.49
CA LEU A 534 33.25 -18.94 31.18
C LEU A 534 34.01 -19.98 30.36
N GLY A 535 34.85 -20.79 31.01
CA GLY A 535 35.59 -21.88 30.34
C GLY A 535 34.82 -23.20 30.27
N GLU A 536 33.68 -23.30 30.95
CA GLU A 536 32.93 -24.54 31.16
C GLU A 536 31.45 -24.36 30.82
N ASN A 537 30.81 -25.49 30.52
CA ASN A 537 29.37 -25.58 30.29
C ASN A 537 28.66 -26.13 31.52
N TYR A 538 27.71 -25.37 32.05
CA TYR A 538 26.90 -25.78 33.20
C TYR A 538 25.50 -26.21 32.77
N VAL A 539 24.87 -27.03 33.62
CA VAL A 539 23.48 -27.45 33.48
C VAL A 539 22.62 -26.67 34.47
N VAL A 540 21.51 -26.12 33.99
CA VAL A 540 20.49 -25.48 34.82
C VAL A 540 19.56 -26.56 35.34
N PHE A 541 19.30 -26.56 36.64
CA PHE A 541 18.24 -27.35 37.23
C PHE A 541 17.09 -26.45 37.67
N ALA A 542 15.86 -26.91 37.45
CA ALA A 542 14.64 -26.32 38.00
C ALA A 542 13.85 -27.43 38.70
N HIS A 543 13.83 -27.40 40.04
CA HIS A 543 13.29 -28.46 40.89
C HIS A 543 12.07 -27.95 41.66
N LEU A 544 11.03 -28.77 41.73
CA LEU A 544 9.92 -28.62 42.67
C LEU A 544 10.23 -29.45 43.91
N LEU A 545 10.35 -28.77 45.05
CA LEU A 545 10.64 -29.39 46.35
C LEU A 545 9.35 -29.45 47.17
N ASP A 546 9.09 -30.59 47.81
CA ASP A 546 7.96 -30.76 48.72
C ASP A 546 8.14 -30.00 50.05
N GLU A 547 7.15 -30.07 50.94
CA GLU A 547 7.19 -29.41 52.26
C GLU A 547 8.35 -29.91 53.15
N THR A 548 8.88 -31.11 52.90
CA THR A 548 10.02 -31.68 53.61
C THR A 548 11.37 -31.29 52.97
N GLY A 549 11.33 -30.58 51.84
CA GLY A 549 12.50 -30.19 51.05
C GLY A 549 13.02 -31.29 50.12
N GLN A 550 12.29 -32.39 49.94
CA GLN A 550 12.65 -33.45 49.01
C GLN A 550 12.22 -33.12 47.58
N LEU A 551 12.97 -33.63 46.61
CA LEU A 551 12.66 -33.46 45.19
C LEU A 551 11.39 -34.22 44.82
N ALA A 552 10.35 -33.50 44.39
CA ALA A 552 9.11 -34.08 43.88
C ALA A 552 9.09 -34.15 42.36
N TRP A 553 9.68 -33.16 41.68
CA TRP A 553 9.77 -33.08 40.23
C TRP A 553 10.95 -32.19 39.82
N GLY A 554 11.54 -32.39 38.63
CA GLY A 554 12.61 -31.52 38.16
C GLY A 554 12.79 -31.51 36.64
N ALA A 555 13.27 -30.38 36.13
CA ALA A 555 13.68 -30.20 34.75
C ALA A 555 15.11 -29.66 34.68
N ASP A 556 16.02 -30.53 34.25
CA ASP A 556 17.44 -30.24 34.14
C ASP A 556 17.85 -30.19 32.67
N GLY A 557 18.68 -29.23 32.30
CA GLY A 557 19.21 -29.16 30.94
C GLY A 557 20.13 -27.97 30.73
N PRO A 558 20.90 -27.95 29.64
CA PRO A 558 21.71 -26.79 29.29
C PRO A 558 20.82 -25.54 29.14
N PRO A 559 21.37 -24.32 29.37
CA PRO A 559 20.65 -23.10 29.07
C PRO A 559 20.20 -23.05 27.61
N LEU A 560 18.98 -22.55 27.38
CA LEU A 560 18.36 -22.42 26.06
C LEU A 560 18.41 -23.72 25.23
N ASP A 561 18.20 -24.86 25.88
CA ASP A 561 18.26 -26.20 25.28
C ASP A 561 19.56 -26.47 24.51
N GLY A 562 20.67 -25.87 24.98
CA GLY A 562 21.99 -26.01 24.39
C GLY A 562 22.24 -25.09 23.19
N LEU A 563 21.27 -24.26 22.80
CA LEU A 563 21.43 -23.26 21.74
C LEU A 563 22.51 -22.23 22.08
N TYR A 564 22.60 -21.84 23.36
CA TYR A 564 23.57 -20.84 23.82
C TYR A 564 24.20 -21.26 25.16
N PRO A 565 25.20 -22.17 25.11
CA PRO A 565 25.78 -22.78 26.30
C PRO A 565 26.60 -21.76 27.12
N THR A 566 26.82 -22.03 28.41
CA THR A 566 27.43 -21.03 29.32
C THR A 566 28.83 -20.58 28.90
N SER A 567 29.64 -21.46 28.29
CA SER A 567 30.96 -21.08 27.75
C SER A 567 30.90 -20.00 26.65
N SER A 568 29.75 -19.85 25.99
CA SER A 568 29.52 -18.85 24.95
C SER A 568 28.94 -17.54 25.49
N TRP A 569 28.66 -17.44 26.79
CA TRP A 569 28.05 -16.25 27.37
C TRP A 569 28.98 -15.04 27.34
N HIS A 570 28.51 -13.97 26.69
CA HIS A 570 29.21 -12.69 26.69
C HIS A 570 29.12 -11.97 28.05
N PRO A 571 30.25 -11.45 28.56
CA PRO A 571 30.27 -10.66 29.80
C PRO A 571 29.27 -9.50 29.78
N HIS A 572 28.62 -9.29 30.93
CA HIS A 572 27.65 -8.22 31.18
C HIS A 572 26.39 -8.24 30.30
N THR A 573 26.19 -9.26 29.49
CA THR A 573 24.93 -9.45 28.73
C THR A 573 23.93 -10.23 29.58
N THR A 574 22.68 -9.81 29.60
CA THR A 574 21.60 -10.55 30.25
C THR A 574 21.10 -11.62 29.28
N ILE A 575 21.12 -12.89 29.71
CA ILE A 575 20.59 -14.04 28.98
C ILE A 575 19.23 -14.39 29.58
N ALA A 576 18.19 -14.47 28.74
CA ALA A 576 16.89 -14.99 29.12
C ALA A 576 16.81 -16.48 28.76
N ASP A 577 16.91 -17.35 29.75
CA ASP A 577 16.82 -18.80 29.59
C ASP A 577 15.37 -19.25 29.84
N ILE A 578 14.62 -19.46 28.76
CA ILE A 578 13.22 -19.90 28.82
C ILE A 578 13.19 -21.42 28.92
N ARG A 579 12.59 -21.93 30.00
CA ARG A 579 12.42 -23.35 30.28
C ARG A 579 10.94 -23.70 30.32
N GLN A 580 10.52 -24.61 29.45
CA GLN A 580 9.19 -25.19 29.52
C GLN A 580 9.15 -26.22 30.64
N LEU A 581 8.16 -26.12 31.52
CA LEU A 581 7.95 -27.02 32.64
C LEU A 581 6.69 -27.82 32.36
N ASP A 582 6.85 -29.01 31.82
CA ASP A 582 5.74 -29.95 31.65
C ASP A 582 5.44 -30.60 33.01
N LEU A 583 4.42 -30.08 33.69
CA LEU A 583 4.02 -30.50 35.03
C LEU A 583 2.91 -31.57 35.01
N THR A 584 2.61 -32.17 33.86
CA THR A 584 1.55 -33.20 33.73
C THR A 584 1.77 -34.40 34.64
N ASP A 585 3.01 -34.84 34.80
CA ASP A 585 3.38 -35.95 35.69
C ASP A 585 3.59 -35.54 37.15
N ALA A 586 3.46 -34.25 37.49
CA ALA A 586 3.70 -33.76 38.83
C ALA A 586 2.46 -33.96 39.72
N ALA A 587 2.65 -34.58 40.89
CA ALA A 587 1.54 -34.82 41.82
C ALA A 587 0.90 -33.50 42.30
N PRO A 588 -0.41 -33.47 42.58
CA PRO A 588 -1.05 -32.31 43.20
C PRO A 588 -0.48 -32.01 44.59
N GLY A 589 -0.23 -30.74 44.88
CA GLY A 589 0.38 -30.33 46.14
C GLY A 589 1.01 -28.95 46.10
N LYS A 590 1.53 -28.52 47.26
CA LYS A 590 2.31 -27.29 47.39
C LYS A 590 3.80 -27.62 47.33
N TYR A 591 4.50 -26.89 46.48
CA TYR A 591 5.91 -27.08 46.20
C TYR A 591 6.66 -25.75 46.27
N THR A 592 7.95 -25.81 46.58
CA THR A 592 8.87 -24.69 46.40
C THR A 592 9.68 -24.88 45.14
N LEU A 593 9.62 -23.91 44.22
CA LEU A 593 10.47 -23.90 43.03
C LEU A 593 11.88 -23.46 43.41
N ALA A 594 12.86 -24.32 43.14
CA ALA A 594 14.28 -24.08 43.39
C ALA A 594 15.10 -24.22 42.10
N VAL A 595 16.05 -23.31 41.88
CA VAL A 595 16.90 -23.32 40.69
C VAL A 595 18.38 -23.21 41.04
N GLY A 596 19.24 -23.63 40.12
CA GLY A 596 20.67 -23.42 40.23
C GLY A 596 21.43 -24.00 39.04
N LEU A 597 22.75 -24.08 39.20
CA LEU A 597 23.67 -24.59 38.19
C LEU A 597 24.54 -25.69 38.78
N TYR A 598 24.84 -26.71 38.00
CA TYR A 598 25.83 -27.73 38.34
C TYR A 598 26.74 -28.05 37.15
N HIS A 599 27.91 -28.61 37.44
CA HIS A 599 28.84 -29.07 36.43
C HIS A 599 28.41 -30.46 35.91
N PRO A 600 28.20 -30.67 34.61
CA PRO A 600 27.62 -31.90 34.06
C PRO A 600 28.46 -33.15 34.38
N ASP A 601 29.79 -33.05 34.38
CA ASP A 601 30.65 -34.23 34.60
C ASP A 601 30.79 -34.62 36.08
N THR A 602 30.79 -33.65 37.00
CA THR A 602 30.99 -33.92 38.44
C THR A 602 29.69 -33.96 39.22
N LEU A 603 28.58 -33.53 38.61
CA LEU A 603 27.26 -33.32 39.22
C LEU A 603 27.28 -32.38 40.44
N GLN A 604 28.37 -31.63 40.61
CA GLN A 604 28.53 -30.71 41.74
C GLN A 604 27.81 -29.39 41.46
N ARG A 605 26.89 -29.01 42.35
CA ARG A 605 26.21 -27.71 42.32
C ARG A 605 27.19 -26.57 42.61
N LEU A 606 27.10 -25.48 41.85
CA LEU A 606 27.91 -24.28 42.07
C LEU A 606 27.55 -23.65 43.42
N PRO A 607 28.53 -23.22 44.24
CA PRO A 607 28.27 -22.49 45.48
C PRO A 607 27.40 -21.26 45.23
N VAL A 608 26.34 -21.07 46.03
CA VAL A 608 25.41 -19.94 45.85
C VAL A 608 25.48 -18.98 47.03
N THR A 609 25.54 -17.68 46.74
CA THR A 609 25.41 -16.61 47.74
C THR A 609 24.31 -15.62 47.35
N ASP A 610 23.63 -15.05 48.35
CA ASP A 610 22.65 -13.97 48.14
C ASP A 610 23.35 -12.62 47.84
N ALA A 611 22.55 -11.58 47.55
CA ALA A 611 23.06 -10.23 47.29
C ALA A 611 23.88 -9.61 48.45
N ARG A 612 23.84 -10.18 49.66
CA ARG A 612 24.61 -9.75 50.85
C ARG A 612 25.83 -10.64 51.10
N GLY A 613 26.11 -11.61 50.22
CA GLY A 613 27.21 -12.56 50.34
C GLY A 613 26.95 -13.70 51.33
N ARG A 614 25.71 -13.92 51.77
CA ARG A 614 25.38 -15.06 52.65
C ARG A 614 25.23 -16.32 51.81
N VAL A 615 25.87 -17.41 52.23
CA VAL A 615 25.77 -18.72 51.58
C VAL A 615 24.33 -19.24 51.65
N ILE A 616 23.82 -19.71 50.51
CA ILE A 616 22.51 -20.34 50.38
C ILE A 616 22.67 -21.86 50.54
N THR A 617 21.87 -22.44 51.44
CA THR A 617 21.86 -23.89 51.73
C THR A 617 21.55 -24.70 50.48
N ASP A 618 22.17 -25.88 50.35
CA ASP A 618 22.03 -26.83 49.24
C ASP A 618 22.37 -26.28 47.85
N ASN A 619 22.98 -25.08 47.79
CA ASN A 619 23.32 -24.39 46.55
C ASN A 619 22.11 -24.25 45.61
N ALA A 620 20.92 -24.06 46.17
CA ALA A 620 19.66 -24.00 45.43
C ALA A 620 18.87 -22.73 45.79
N ILE A 621 18.60 -21.91 44.77
CA ILE A 621 17.89 -20.62 44.91
C ILE A 621 16.40 -20.89 44.90
N ARG A 622 15.74 -20.71 46.05
CA ARG A 622 14.28 -20.84 46.19
C ARG A 622 13.59 -19.58 45.67
N LEU A 623 12.76 -19.72 44.62
CA LEU A 623 12.17 -18.58 43.89
C LEU A 623 10.75 -18.23 44.37
N LYS A 624 9.84 -19.21 44.40
CA LYS A 624 8.45 -19.04 44.84
C LYS A 624 7.82 -20.37 45.25
N GLU A 625 6.69 -20.28 45.94
CA GLU A 625 5.76 -21.41 46.11
C GLU A 625 4.90 -21.61 44.85
N VAL A 626 4.67 -22.87 44.49
CA VAL A 626 3.87 -23.32 43.35
C VAL A 626 2.88 -24.38 43.84
N GLU A 627 1.59 -24.22 43.54
CA GLU A 627 0.54 -25.14 44.03
C GLU A 627 -0.08 -25.92 42.87
N ILE A 628 0.34 -27.14 42.60
CA ILE A 628 -0.23 -27.99 41.54
C ILE A 628 -1.61 -28.47 41.99
N LYS A 629 -2.64 -28.20 41.17
CA LYS A 629 -4.03 -28.62 41.43
C LYS A 629 -4.26 -29.99 40.78
N SER A 630 -5.14 -30.81 41.35
CA SER A 630 -5.61 -32.02 40.67
C SER A 630 -6.44 -31.61 39.46
N GLU A 631 -6.21 -32.25 38.31
CA GLU A 631 -7.15 -32.18 37.19
C GLU A 631 -8.50 -32.77 37.65
N GLU A 632 -9.60 -32.02 37.44
CA GLU A 632 -10.98 -32.47 37.65
C GLU A 632 -11.51 -33.23 36.42
#